data_AF-A0A117QWW3-F1
#
_entry.id   AF-A0A117QWW3-F1
#
_cell.length_a   1.000
_cell.length_b   1.000
_cell.length_c   1.000
_cell.angle_alpha   90.00
_cell.angle_beta   90.00
_cell.angle_gamma   90.00
#
_symmetry.space_group_name_H-M   'P 1'
#
loop_
_entity.id
_entity.type
_entity.pdbx_description
1 polymer ?
#
loop_
_entity_poly.entity_id
_entity_poly.type
_entity_poly.pdbx_seq_one_letter_code
_entity_poly.pdbx_strand_id
1 'polypeptide(L)'
;MSASTIESPGFRTLLRALLEQNRWSSWGRFEGLYAEAAKRVAARRGGTPVSVARSTYMRWASGESTPEGLARLVLEELFGIDFDLLMGPAPDREVILPGVLDGASRAAAMLVDSRWSTSMLHPTAPVAGVDGAWYLDGLDLLDSTSVAAQMYVATAHLNDDVVAIGSHDYPHVRQFVRPTRRALLLASVEERQDGSEGSLYVLDAAHARRLLALDRPVERLPIPTAYQLDDLTFAVVRSLITADNALGADDRLLDSEEQGMEQHLQKERSVVARESVPGLSQVGAAWLGSRFCSRHALQWLTKSAAPSALWGRAQIGEEAVPLLLFRQQHWFIDQFLQLAAGGEDQPGMALCVPEDVVAASPIYDRIMLFLALAWLEMRGLVTWICSEPEYAKLDEFVLVPGQQAVVGTWMRARDTIWSADVAVRKAQVLDYDLAVRHARANSVLEGSSSTDRLRSAVDYLGLGPVWKTLPGRCRELGAYGTVDMLQARSRLIGLEELDKALRFVGSLAT
;
A
#
# COMPACT_ATOMS: atom_id res chain seq x y z
N MET A 1 -54.04 31.47 -32.12
CA MET A 1 -52.56 31.56 -32.18
C MET A 1 -52.07 31.82 -30.78
N SER A 2 -51.80 30.76 -30.03
CA SER A 2 -51.21 30.83 -28.69
C SER A 2 -49.71 30.66 -28.86
N ALA A 3 -48.94 31.65 -28.40
CA ALA A 3 -47.49 31.61 -28.44
C ALA A 3 -46.99 30.48 -27.54
N SER A 4 -46.32 29.49 -28.15
CA SER A 4 -45.54 28.50 -27.42
C SER A 4 -44.29 29.18 -26.90
N THR A 5 -44.15 29.25 -25.57
CA THR A 5 -42.88 29.53 -24.92
C THR A 5 -41.91 28.42 -25.30
N ILE A 6 -40.91 28.75 -26.11
CA ILE A 6 -39.81 27.86 -26.43
C ILE A 6 -38.94 27.79 -25.17
N GLU A 7 -39.05 26.69 -24.40
CA GLU A 7 -38.06 26.34 -23.39
C GLU A 7 -36.74 26.03 -24.11
N SER A 8 -35.78 26.95 -24.06
CA SER A 8 -34.39 26.61 -24.34
C SER A 8 -33.96 25.51 -23.36
N PRO A 9 -33.32 24.42 -23.82
CA PRO A 9 -32.80 23.40 -22.92
C PRO A 9 -31.65 24.03 -22.12
N GLY A 10 -31.97 24.57 -20.94
CA GLY A 10 -31.00 25.19 -20.05
C GLY A 10 -29.94 24.16 -19.68
N PHE A 11 -28.67 24.56 -19.80
CA PHE A 11 -27.51 23.77 -19.42
C PHE A 11 -27.71 23.19 -18.00
N ARG A 12 -27.90 21.87 -17.87
CA ARG A 12 -28.08 21.23 -16.58
C ARG A 12 -26.74 21.21 -15.86
N THR A 13 -26.57 22.08 -14.86
CA THR A 13 -25.35 22.12 -14.04
C THR A 13 -25.33 20.97 -13.04
N LEU A 14 -24.14 20.58 -12.58
CA LEU A 14 -23.99 19.60 -11.51
C LEU A 14 -24.77 20.04 -10.26
N LEU A 15 -24.66 21.31 -9.84
CA LEU A 15 -25.42 21.88 -8.74
C LEU A 15 -26.92 21.59 -8.85
N ARG A 16 -27.51 21.80 -10.03
CA ARG A 16 -28.93 21.51 -10.27
C ARG A 16 -29.25 20.03 -10.10
N ALA A 17 -28.44 19.15 -10.68
CA ALA A 17 -28.61 17.71 -10.55
C ALA A 17 -28.54 17.26 -9.07
N LEU A 18 -27.63 17.84 -8.29
CA LEU A 18 -27.49 17.53 -6.86
C LEU A 18 -28.64 18.07 -6.01
N LEU A 19 -29.16 19.25 -6.32
CA LEU A 19 -30.35 19.78 -5.66
C LEU A 19 -31.58 18.92 -5.93
N GLU A 20 -31.74 18.43 -7.17
CA GLU A 20 -32.81 17.49 -7.56
C GLU A 20 -32.65 16.15 -6.83
N GLN A 21 -31.46 15.55 -6.87
CA GLN A 21 -31.16 14.25 -6.27
C GLN A 21 -31.38 14.24 -4.75
N ASN A 22 -30.88 15.25 -4.04
CA ASN A 22 -31.00 15.33 -2.59
C ASN A 22 -32.40 15.76 -2.11
N ARG A 23 -33.32 16.03 -3.05
CA ARG A 23 -34.63 16.63 -2.80
C ARG A 23 -34.48 17.95 -2.02
N TRP A 24 -33.49 18.75 -2.42
CA TRP A 24 -33.22 20.09 -1.92
C TRP A 24 -33.71 21.17 -2.89
N SER A 25 -34.45 20.80 -3.93
CA SER A 25 -35.17 21.72 -4.83
C SER A 25 -36.17 22.62 -4.11
N SER A 26 -36.58 22.25 -2.88
CA SER A 26 -37.41 23.10 -2.01
C SER A 26 -36.55 24.06 -1.18
N TRP A 27 -36.84 25.36 -1.29
CA TRP A 27 -36.16 26.44 -0.58
C TRP A 27 -35.92 26.17 0.92
N GLY A 28 -36.96 25.80 1.68
CA GLY A 28 -36.85 25.70 3.14
C GLY A 28 -35.86 24.65 3.64
N ARG A 29 -35.65 23.57 2.86
CA ARG A 29 -34.65 22.55 3.20
C ARG A 29 -33.23 22.98 2.86
N PHE A 30 -33.07 23.65 1.72
CA PHE A 30 -31.78 24.22 1.31
C PHE A 30 -31.34 25.34 2.26
N GLU A 31 -32.25 26.23 2.66
CA GLU A 31 -31.96 27.37 3.54
C GLU A 31 -31.35 26.94 4.87
N GLY A 32 -31.92 25.91 5.52
CA GLY A 32 -31.38 25.38 6.78
C GLY A 32 -29.96 24.80 6.63
N LEU A 33 -29.73 24.00 5.58
CA LEU A 33 -28.43 23.38 5.32
C LEU A 33 -27.36 24.42 4.92
N TYR A 34 -27.76 25.38 4.09
CA TYR A 34 -26.91 26.50 3.69
C TYR A 34 -26.53 27.37 4.89
N ALA A 35 -27.46 27.65 5.80
CA ALA A 35 -27.19 28.41 7.01
C ALA A 35 -26.18 27.69 7.92
N GLU A 36 -26.29 26.37 8.09
CA GLU A 36 -25.31 25.59 8.87
C GLU A 36 -23.93 25.55 8.20
N ALA A 37 -23.86 25.36 6.88
CA ALA A 37 -22.60 25.46 6.14
C ALA A 37 -21.99 26.88 6.24
N ALA A 38 -22.81 27.92 6.14
CA ALA A 38 -22.38 29.31 6.26
C ALA A 38 -21.80 29.62 7.65
N LYS A 39 -22.38 29.06 8.73
CA LYS A 39 -21.80 29.16 10.08
C LYS A 39 -20.42 28.53 10.16
N ARG A 40 -20.21 27.35 9.57
CA ARG A 40 -18.90 26.68 9.55
C ARG A 40 -17.85 27.45 8.75
N VAL A 41 -18.22 28.02 7.60
CA VAL A 41 -17.32 28.87 6.81
C VAL A 41 -16.95 30.14 7.57
N ALA A 42 -17.94 30.80 8.19
CA ALA A 42 -17.74 32.00 8.97
C ALA A 42 -16.82 31.79 10.19
N ALA A 43 -16.98 30.67 10.90
CA ALA A 43 -16.14 30.29 12.03
C ALA A 43 -14.66 30.12 11.62
N ARG A 44 -14.38 29.49 10.47
CA ARG A 44 -13.00 29.29 9.99
C ARG A 44 -12.32 30.56 9.49
N ARG A 45 -13.08 31.54 8.99
CA ARG A 45 -12.53 32.76 8.37
C ARG A 45 -12.61 34.00 9.25
N GLY A 46 -13.19 33.91 10.44
CA GLY A 46 -13.35 35.04 11.35
C GLY A 46 -14.33 36.09 10.83
N GLY A 47 -15.52 35.67 10.38
CA GLY A 47 -16.53 36.56 9.80
C GLY A 47 -17.97 36.24 10.22
N THR A 48 -18.94 36.90 9.61
CA THR A 48 -20.38 36.64 9.81
C THR A 48 -20.92 35.63 8.79
N PRO A 49 -21.83 34.71 9.18
CA PRO A 49 -22.47 33.78 8.25
C PRO A 49 -23.24 34.52 7.17
N VAL A 50 -23.06 34.12 5.92
CA VAL A 50 -23.80 34.68 4.77
C VAL A 50 -25.13 33.95 4.62
N SER A 51 -26.21 34.72 4.47
CA SER A 51 -27.52 34.21 4.08
C SER A 51 -27.74 34.36 2.59
N VAL A 52 -28.51 33.45 1.99
CA VAL A 52 -28.97 33.57 0.61
C VAL A 52 -30.48 33.83 0.60
N ALA A 53 -30.97 34.57 -0.40
CA ALA A 53 -32.41 34.78 -0.60
C ALA A 53 -32.99 33.70 -1.52
N ARG A 54 -34.28 33.40 -1.36
CA ARG A 54 -34.98 32.39 -2.17
C ARG A 54 -34.85 32.64 -3.68
N SER A 55 -34.97 33.89 -4.12
CA SER A 55 -34.85 34.27 -5.53
C SER A 55 -33.45 33.97 -6.08
N THR A 56 -32.40 34.28 -5.30
CA THR A 56 -31.01 34.00 -5.66
C THR A 56 -30.75 32.51 -5.79
N TYR A 57 -31.26 31.70 -4.85
CA TYR A 57 -31.17 30.25 -4.94
C TYR A 57 -31.87 29.67 -6.18
N MET A 58 -33.08 30.15 -6.52
CA MET A 58 -33.78 29.65 -7.71
C MET A 58 -33.01 29.96 -8.99
N ARG A 59 -32.35 31.14 -9.05
CA ARG A 59 -31.48 31.50 -10.16
C ARG A 59 -30.19 30.68 -10.23
N TRP A 60 -29.63 30.28 -9.08
CA TRP A 60 -28.50 29.33 -9.06
C TRP A 60 -28.94 27.94 -9.53
N ALA A 61 -30.09 27.46 -9.06
CA ALA A 61 -30.63 26.16 -9.41
C ALA A 61 -31.03 26.05 -10.90
N SER A 62 -31.46 27.15 -11.53
CA SER A 62 -31.77 27.19 -12.96
C SER A 62 -30.55 27.46 -13.85
N GLY A 63 -29.39 27.80 -13.27
CA GLY A 63 -28.18 28.19 -14.02
C GLY A 63 -28.22 29.63 -14.57
N GLU A 64 -29.19 30.45 -14.16
CA GLU A 64 -29.34 31.86 -14.57
C GLU A 64 -28.37 32.83 -13.86
N SER A 65 -27.68 32.38 -12.82
CA SER A 65 -26.65 33.17 -12.15
C SER A 65 -25.63 32.27 -11.47
N THR A 66 -24.40 32.79 -11.36
CA THR A 66 -23.28 32.10 -10.70
C THR A 66 -23.12 32.66 -9.28
N PRO A 67 -23.03 31.80 -8.25
CA PRO A 67 -22.71 32.25 -6.89
C PRO A 67 -21.33 32.92 -6.82
N GLU A 68 -21.20 34.02 -6.08
CA GLU A 68 -19.95 34.77 -5.96
C GLU A 68 -19.49 34.93 -4.50
N GLY A 69 -18.20 35.22 -4.31
CA GLY A 69 -17.62 35.56 -3.01
C GLY A 69 -17.77 34.45 -1.97
N LEU A 70 -18.25 34.79 -0.78
CA LEU A 70 -18.45 33.82 0.31
C LEU A 70 -19.50 32.75 -0.04
N ALA A 71 -20.46 33.04 -0.93
CA ALA A 71 -21.48 32.07 -1.30
C ALA A 71 -20.90 30.86 -2.05
N ARG A 72 -19.84 31.07 -2.85
CA ARG A 72 -19.04 29.99 -3.48
C ARG A 72 -18.51 29.02 -2.43
N LEU A 73 -17.85 29.55 -1.41
CA LEU A 73 -17.24 28.76 -0.34
C LEU A 73 -18.26 28.01 0.52
N VAL A 74 -19.44 28.62 0.73
CA VAL A 74 -20.53 27.95 1.44
C VAL A 74 -21.09 26.78 0.63
N LEU A 75 -21.17 26.90 -0.70
CA LEU A 75 -21.58 25.79 -1.56
C LEU A 75 -20.53 24.68 -1.60
N GLU A 76 -19.24 25.03 -1.70
CA GLU A 76 -18.14 24.06 -1.59
C GLU A 76 -18.20 23.32 -0.24
N GLU A 77 -18.46 24.03 0.85
CA GLU A 77 -18.61 23.44 2.19
C GLU A 77 -19.87 22.58 2.32
N LEU A 78 -20.97 22.98 1.67
CA LEU A 78 -22.25 22.29 1.73
C LEU A 78 -22.22 20.97 0.96
N PHE A 79 -21.62 20.97 -0.23
CA PHE A 79 -21.58 19.80 -1.12
C PHE A 79 -20.28 19.00 -1.02
N GLY A 80 -19.22 19.55 -0.43
CA GLY A 80 -17.89 18.93 -0.41
C GLY A 80 -17.24 18.84 -1.80
N ILE A 81 -17.70 19.63 -2.76
CA ILE A 81 -17.27 19.62 -4.17
C ILE A 81 -16.76 21.02 -4.52
N ASP A 82 -15.66 21.11 -5.28
CA ASP A 82 -15.16 22.39 -5.79
C ASP A 82 -16.22 23.13 -6.61
N PHE A 83 -16.25 24.45 -6.46
CA PHE A 83 -17.30 25.27 -7.06
C PHE A 83 -17.30 25.28 -8.57
N ASP A 84 -16.12 25.29 -9.20
CA ASP A 84 -16.03 25.36 -10.66
C ASP A 84 -16.65 24.10 -11.29
N LEU A 85 -16.71 23.01 -10.52
CA LEU A 85 -17.31 21.74 -10.91
C LEU A 85 -18.80 21.67 -10.61
N LEU A 86 -19.24 22.23 -9.48
CA LEU A 86 -20.67 22.43 -9.20
C LEU A 86 -21.35 23.21 -10.34
N MET A 87 -20.65 24.17 -10.94
CA MET A 87 -21.16 24.95 -12.06
C MET A 87 -20.92 24.30 -13.44
N GLY A 88 -20.16 23.20 -13.51
CA GLY A 88 -19.91 22.43 -14.72
C GLY A 88 -21.13 21.62 -15.20
N PRO A 89 -21.06 21.01 -16.41
CA PRO A 89 -22.15 20.20 -16.96
C PRO A 89 -22.41 18.97 -16.08
N ALA A 90 -23.68 18.70 -15.78
CA ALA A 90 -24.10 17.46 -15.15
C ALA A 90 -23.94 16.28 -16.13
N PRO A 91 -23.48 15.10 -15.67
CA PRO A 91 -23.50 13.89 -16.49
C PRO A 91 -24.93 13.53 -16.94
N ASP A 92 -25.08 12.99 -18.15
CA ASP A 92 -26.36 12.49 -18.66
C ASP A 92 -26.88 11.24 -17.92
N ARG A 93 -25.99 10.55 -17.20
CA ARG A 93 -26.31 9.40 -16.36
C ARG A 93 -26.72 9.84 -14.95
N GLU A 94 -27.59 9.07 -14.30
CA GLU A 94 -27.89 9.26 -12.88
C GLU A 94 -26.60 9.19 -12.07
N VAL A 95 -26.31 10.28 -11.36
CA VAL A 95 -25.13 10.41 -10.51
C VAL A 95 -25.56 9.99 -9.11
N ILE A 96 -25.03 8.89 -8.59
CA ILE A 96 -25.06 8.65 -7.15
C ILE A 96 -23.80 9.30 -6.57
N LEU A 97 -23.96 10.21 -5.63
CA LEU A 97 -22.84 10.82 -4.92
C LEU A 97 -22.55 10.09 -3.61
N PRO A 98 -21.28 10.11 -3.14
CA PRO A 98 -20.99 9.75 -1.77
C PRO A 98 -21.64 10.76 -0.80
N GLY A 99 -21.87 10.34 0.44
CA GLY A 99 -22.21 11.27 1.52
C GLY A 99 -21.15 12.36 1.67
N VAL A 100 -21.58 13.56 2.09
CA VAL A 100 -20.65 14.67 2.37
C VAL A 100 -19.81 14.33 3.59
N LEU A 101 -18.49 14.33 3.42
CA LEU A 101 -17.56 14.13 4.54
C LEU A 101 -17.69 15.28 5.55
N ASP A 102 -17.74 14.92 6.83
CA ASP A 102 -17.67 15.90 7.91
C ASP A 102 -16.29 16.60 7.96
N GLY A 103 -16.13 17.54 8.89
CA GLY A 103 -14.87 18.27 9.06
C GLY A 103 -13.71 17.39 9.51
N ALA A 104 -13.96 16.44 10.41
CA ALA A 104 -12.95 15.54 10.96
C ALA A 104 -12.47 14.53 9.91
N SER A 105 -13.39 13.99 9.13
CA SER A 105 -13.14 13.12 7.98
C SER A 105 -12.25 13.82 6.94
N ARG A 106 -12.54 15.08 6.60
CA ARG A 106 -11.68 15.85 5.68
C ARG A 106 -10.31 16.12 6.27
N ALA A 107 -10.22 16.45 7.56
CA ALA A 107 -8.94 16.63 8.23
C ALA A 107 -8.13 15.33 8.26
N ALA A 108 -8.76 14.18 8.54
CA ALA A 108 -8.12 12.87 8.52
C ALA A 108 -7.56 12.53 7.13
N ALA A 109 -8.29 12.85 6.05
CA ALA A 109 -7.77 12.69 4.69
C ALA A 109 -6.55 13.57 4.41
N MET A 110 -6.52 14.82 4.91
CA MET A 110 -5.34 15.69 4.78
C MET A 110 -4.15 15.18 5.61
N LEU A 111 -4.41 14.53 6.75
CA LEU A 111 -3.36 13.97 7.59
C LEU A 111 -2.63 12.81 6.92
N VAL A 112 -3.30 12.01 6.08
CA VAL A 112 -2.68 10.94 5.27
C VAL A 112 -1.49 11.47 4.48
N ASP A 113 -1.66 12.59 3.79
CA ASP A 113 -0.63 13.20 2.93
C ASP A 113 0.51 13.80 3.76
N SER A 114 0.21 14.30 4.97
CA SER A 114 1.22 14.84 5.87
C SER A 114 2.02 13.76 6.59
N ARG A 115 1.41 12.59 6.85
CA ARG A 115 1.99 11.49 7.61
C ARG A 115 2.90 10.63 6.74
N TRP A 116 2.52 10.42 5.48
CA TRP A 116 3.26 9.54 4.56
C TRP A 116 3.67 10.31 3.32
N SER A 117 4.98 10.57 3.20
CA SER A 117 5.55 11.34 2.09
C SER A 117 5.36 10.71 0.71
N THR A 118 5.06 9.41 0.64
CA THR A 118 4.80 8.68 -0.60
C THR A 118 3.31 8.48 -0.87
N SER A 119 2.47 9.38 -0.37
CA SER A 119 1.01 9.28 -0.43
C SER A 119 0.39 10.61 -0.80
N MET A 120 -0.61 10.55 -1.69
CA MET A 120 -1.50 11.68 -1.96
C MET A 120 -2.94 11.19 -2.14
N LEU A 121 -3.80 11.48 -1.18
CA LEU A 121 -5.18 11.01 -1.12
C LEU A 121 -6.16 12.11 -1.54
N HIS A 122 -6.92 11.82 -2.59
CA HIS A 122 -8.08 12.60 -3.02
C HIS A 122 -9.35 11.78 -2.74
N PRO A 123 -9.91 11.88 -1.52
CA PRO A 123 -10.95 10.96 -1.02
C PRO A 123 -12.32 11.16 -1.67
N THR A 124 -12.49 12.27 -2.40
CA THR A 124 -13.70 12.65 -3.12
C THR A 124 -13.29 13.13 -4.51
N ALA A 125 -13.92 12.61 -5.54
CA ALA A 125 -13.63 13.11 -6.87
C ALA A 125 -14.19 14.51 -7.07
N PRO A 126 -13.48 15.35 -7.83
CA PRO A 126 -13.98 16.64 -8.27
C PRO A 126 -15.30 16.53 -9.07
N VAL A 127 -15.45 15.46 -9.86
CA VAL A 127 -16.56 15.31 -10.83
C VAL A 127 -17.49 14.17 -10.45
N ALA A 128 -18.79 14.43 -10.52
CA ALA A 128 -19.84 13.42 -10.44
C ALA A 128 -19.58 12.19 -11.33
N GLY A 129 -19.42 11.02 -10.71
CA GLY A 129 -19.17 9.74 -11.41
C GLY A 129 -17.72 9.52 -11.87
N VAL A 130 -16.80 10.38 -11.46
CA VAL A 130 -15.38 10.03 -11.26
C VAL A 130 -15.27 9.60 -9.80
N ASP A 131 -14.51 8.56 -9.51
CA ASP A 131 -14.33 8.11 -8.14
C ASP A 131 -13.06 8.75 -7.55
N GLY A 132 -12.98 8.93 -6.23
CA GLY A 132 -11.76 9.41 -5.59
C GLY A 132 -10.54 8.54 -5.91
N ALA A 133 -9.35 9.09 -5.69
CA ALA A 133 -8.09 8.47 -6.06
C ALA A 133 -7.09 8.57 -4.91
N TRP A 134 -6.25 7.54 -4.78
CA TRP A 134 -5.10 7.56 -3.89
C TRP A 134 -3.87 7.25 -4.71
N TYR A 135 -2.97 8.22 -4.79
CA TYR A 135 -1.66 8.09 -5.41
C TYR A 135 -0.67 7.57 -4.38
N LEU A 136 0.10 6.56 -4.79
CA LEU A 136 1.06 5.86 -3.97
C LEU A 136 2.38 5.85 -4.72
N ASP A 137 3.36 6.55 -4.18
CA ASP A 137 4.68 6.66 -4.80
C ASP A 137 5.60 5.54 -4.36
N GLY A 138 6.40 5.05 -5.30
CA GLY A 138 7.58 4.24 -5.02
C GLY A 138 8.77 5.09 -4.57
N LEU A 139 9.78 4.48 -3.95
CA LEU A 139 11.05 5.14 -3.66
C LEU A 139 12.05 4.89 -4.80
N ASP A 140 12.37 3.62 -5.10
CA ASP A 140 13.33 3.25 -6.17
C ASP A 140 13.04 1.90 -6.86
N LEU A 141 12.52 0.89 -6.14
CA LEU A 141 12.21 -0.45 -6.69
C LEU A 141 10.74 -0.58 -7.10
N LEU A 142 9.86 0.05 -6.33
CA LEU A 142 8.42 0.04 -6.56
C LEU A 142 8.04 1.16 -7.55
N ASP A 143 7.15 0.89 -8.50
CA ASP A 143 6.68 1.91 -9.46
C ASP A 143 5.57 2.80 -8.85
N SER A 144 5.59 4.12 -9.04
CA SER A 144 4.44 4.94 -8.61
C SER A 144 3.13 4.49 -9.27
N THR A 145 2.04 4.47 -8.50
CA THR A 145 0.73 4.01 -8.98
C THR A 145 -0.42 4.82 -8.40
N SER A 146 -1.64 4.54 -8.87
CA SER A 146 -2.86 5.07 -8.28
C SER A 146 -3.92 3.99 -8.15
N VAL A 147 -4.80 4.16 -7.17
CA VAL A 147 -5.94 3.28 -6.92
C VAL A 147 -7.21 4.11 -6.72
N ALA A 148 -8.39 3.56 -7.04
CA ALA A 148 -9.62 4.18 -6.54
C ALA A 148 -9.59 4.20 -5.01
N ALA A 149 -9.91 5.33 -4.43
CA ALA A 149 -10.19 5.41 -3.01
C ALA A 149 -11.43 6.28 -2.81
N GLN A 150 -12.40 5.77 -2.07
CA GLN A 150 -13.55 6.56 -1.66
C GLN A 150 -13.67 6.49 -0.15
N MET A 151 -13.81 7.68 0.44
CA MET A 151 -13.98 7.82 1.88
C MET A 151 -15.47 7.93 2.27
N TYR A 152 -15.80 7.37 3.43
CA TYR A 152 -17.12 7.37 4.03
C TYR A 152 -17.02 7.65 5.53
N VAL A 153 -18.03 8.31 6.09
CA VAL A 153 -18.18 8.45 7.54
C VAL A 153 -18.65 7.11 8.11
N ALA A 154 -18.01 6.65 9.17
CA ALA A 154 -18.27 5.37 9.81
C ALA A 154 -18.52 5.54 11.31
N THR A 155 -19.22 4.57 11.88
CA THR A 155 -19.48 4.50 13.32
C THR A 155 -18.67 3.37 13.94
N ALA A 156 -18.01 3.63 15.07
CA ALA A 156 -17.30 2.60 15.81
C ALA A 156 -18.28 1.71 16.60
N HIS A 157 -18.12 0.39 16.48
CA HIS A 157 -18.83 -0.62 17.24
C HIS A 157 -17.82 -1.44 18.03
N LEU A 158 -17.32 -0.84 19.11
CA LEU A 158 -16.20 -1.38 19.90
C LEU A 158 -16.48 -2.73 20.55
N ASN A 159 -17.75 -3.06 20.81
CA ASN A 159 -18.12 -4.37 21.35
C ASN A 159 -17.94 -5.50 20.34
N ASP A 160 -17.87 -5.17 19.05
CA ASP A 160 -17.82 -6.12 17.94
C ASP A 160 -16.50 -6.03 17.16
N ASP A 161 -15.51 -5.28 17.65
CA ASP A 161 -14.20 -5.03 17.00
C ASP A 161 -14.30 -4.58 15.53
N VAL A 162 -15.34 -3.81 15.20
CA VAL A 162 -15.57 -3.29 13.86
C VAL A 162 -15.92 -1.80 13.87
N VAL A 163 -15.60 -1.13 12.77
CA VAL A 163 -16.22 0.13 12.36
C VAL A 163 -17.16 -0.15 11.20
N ALA A 164 -18.23 0.60 11.06
CA ALA A 164 -19.22 0.29 10.04
C ALA A 164 -19.66 1.51 9.22
N ILE A 165 -19.70 1.32 7.89
CA ILE A 165 -20.30 2.27 6.95
C ILE A 165 -21.81 2.02 6.93
N GLY A 166 -22.59 3.09 7.08
CA GLY A 166 -24.04 3.02 7.19
C GLY A 166 -24.74 2.66 5.87
N SER A 167 -25.94 2.09 5.96
CA SER A 167 -26.75 1.70 4.80
C SER A 167 -27.16 2.86 3.88
N HIS A 168 -27.10 4.10 4.36
CA HIS A 168 -27.37 5.29 3.58
C HIS A 168 -26.34 5.51 2.44
N ASP A 169 -25.10 5.02 2.61
CA ASP A 169 -24.06 5.10 1.60
C ASP A 169 -24.09 3.93 0.59
N TYR A 170 -24.89 2.89 0.84
CA TYR A 170 -24.91 1.68 0.00
C TYR A 170 -25.17 1.91 -1.48
N PRO A 171 -26.07 2.83 -1.90
CA PRO A 171 -26.23 3.13 -3.31
C PRO A 171 -24.90 3.56 -3.96
N HIS A 172 -24.13 4.43 -3.30
CA HIS A 172 -22.84 4.88 -3.81
C HIS A 172 -21.79 3.79 -3.73
N VAL A 173 -21.70 3.10 -2.59
CA VAL A 173 -20.75 2.00 -2.39
C VAL A 173 -20.91 0.95 -3.48
N ARG A 174 -22.14 0.51 -3.79
CA ARG A 174 -22.43 -0.45 -4.85
C ARG A 174 -22.00 0.04 -6.23
N GLN A 175 -22.15 1.33 -6.51
CA GLN A 175 -21.67 1.92 -7.75
C GLN A 175 -20.14 1.97 -7.83
N PHE A 176 -19.47 2.20 -6.70
CA PHE A 176 -18.01 2.35 -6.60
C PHE A 176 -17.28 1.00 -6.63
N VAL A 177 -17.79 -0.04 -5.97
CA VAL A 177 -17.11 -1.35 -5.78
C VAL A 177 -17.19 -2.29 -6.99
N ARG A 178 -16.98 -1.75 -8.19
CA ARG A 178 -17.13 -2.49 -9.45
C ARG A 178 -16.09 -3.62 -9.58
N PRO A 179 -16.45 -4.77 -10.20
CA PRO A 179 -15.53 -5.89 -10.38
C PRO A 179 -14.24 -5.59 -11.14
N THR A 180 -14.31 -4.65 -12.09
CA THR A 180 -13.26 -4.45 -13.11
C THR A 180 -12.12 -3.54 -12.68
N ARG A 181 -12.23 -2.88 -11.51
CA ARG A 181 -11.29 -1.86 -11.04
C ARG A 181 -10.76 -2.20 -9.65
N ARG A 182 -9.51 -1.83 -9.34
CA ARG A 182 -8.99 -1.84 -7.95
C ARG A 182 -9.50 -0.60 -7.25
N ALA A 183 -10.15 -0.82 -6.12
CA ALA A 183 -10.78 0.23 -5.34
C ALA A 183 -10.69 -0.09 -3.85
N LEU A 184 -10.48 0.95 -3.05
CA LEU A 184 -10.44 0.89 -1.60
C LEU A 184 -11.55 1.77 -1.04
N LEU A 185 -12.22 1.27 -0.01
CA LEU A 185 -13.09 2.07 0.84
C LEU A 185 -12.27 2.51 2.04
N LEU A 186 -12.34 3.81 2.36
CA LEU A 186 -11.79 4.37 3.58
C LEU A 186 -12.94 4.72 4.51
N ALA A 187 -12.95 4.16 5.70
CA ALA A 187 -13.92 4.51 6.74
C ALA A 187 -13.26 5.46 7.73
N SER A 188 -13.89 6.62 7.94
CA SER A 188 -13.47 7.59 8.94
C SER A 188 -14.33 7.49 10.17
N VAL A 189 -13.72 7.42 11.34
CA VAL A 189 -14.42 7.56 12.61
C VAL A 189 -14.03 8.91 13.21
N GLU A 190 -15.05 9.70 13.59
CA GLU A 190 -14.86 11.00 14.21
C GLU A 190 -13.96 10.93 15.45
N GLU A 191 -13.28 12.06 15.70
CA GLU A 191 -12.46 12.31 16.88
C GLU A 191 -13.25 11.99 18.16
N ARG A 192 -12.68 11.17 19.04
CA ARG A 192 -13.29 10.96 20.36
C ARG A 192 -13.15 12.25 21.18
N GLN A 193 -14.08 12.47 22.11
CA GLN A 193 -14.10 13.66 23.00
C GLN A 193 -12.83 13.82 23.87
N ASP A 194 -11.92 12.85 23.84
CA ASP A 194 -10.63 12.83 24.54
C ASP A 194 -9.48 13.46 23.72
N GLY A 195 -9.74 13.97 22.51
CA GLY A 195 -8.74 14.64 21.67
C GLY A 195 -7.79 13.68 20.94
N SER A 196 -8.16 12.40 20.81
CA SER A 196 -7.43 11.46 19.95
C SER A 196 -7.81 11.70 18.48
N GLU A 197 -6.82 11.95 17.62
CA GLU A 197 -7.00 12.17 16.17
C GLU A 197 -7.97 11.15 15.52
N GLY A 198 -8.79 11.65 14.59
CA GLY A 198 -9.72 10.81 13.82
C GLY A 198 -9.01 9.61 13.18
N SER A 199 -9.65 8.44 13.25
CA SER A 199 -9.06 7.19 12.78
C SER A 199 -9.61 6.80 11.40
N LEU A 200 -8.71 6.32 10.54
CA LEU A 200 -9.06 5.78 9.23
C LEU A 200 -8.92 4.27 9.22
N TYR A 201 -9.77 3.60 8.46
CA TYR A 201 -9.76 2.15 8.26
C TYR A 201 -9.89 1.85 6.77
N VAL A 202 -9.21 0.81 6.29
CA VAL A 202 -9.17 0.46 4.86
C VAL A 202 -9.89 -0.87 4.59
N LEU A 203 -10.62 -0.95 3.48
CA LEU A 203 -11.25 -2.19 3.01
C LEU A 203 -11.17 -2.32 1.48
N ASP A 204 -10.81 -3.50 0.99
CA ASP A 204 -10.85 -3.81 -0.44
C ASP A 204 -12.29 -3.83 -0.97
N ALA A 205 -12.52 -3.18 -2.11
CA ALA A 205 -13.81 -3.18 -2.79
C ALA A 205 -14.32 -4.59 -3.14
N ALA A 206 -13.43 -5.55 -3.41
CA ALA A 206 -13.82 -6.92 -3.65
C ALA A 206 -14.44 -7.56 -2.40
N HIS A 207 -13.90 -7.28 -1.21
CA HIS A 207 -14.49 -7.76 0.05
C HIS A 207 -15.81 -7.05 0.33
N ALA A 208 -15.86 -5.72 0.20
CA ALA A 208 -17.10 -4.95 0.38
C ALA A 208 -18.23 -5.45 -0.54
N ARG A 209 -17.91 -5.73 -1.81
CA ARG A 209 -18.86 -6.30 -2.77
C ARG A 209 -19.36 -7.68 -2.37
N ARG A 210 -18.50 -8.56 -1.83
CA ARG A 210 -18.93 -9.88 -1.31
C ARG A 210 -19.95 -9.72 -0.19
N LEU A 211 -19.70 -8.82 0.76
CA LEU A 211 -20.61 -8.55 1.88
C LEU A 211 -21.96 -7.95 1.44
N LEU A 212 -21.94 -7.06 0.44
CA LEU A 212 -23.14 -6.40 -0.08
C LEU A 212 -24.00 -7.28 -1.01
N ALA A 213 -23.44 -8.37 -1.53
CA ALA A 213 -24.10 -9.30 -2.44
C ALA A 213 -24.84 -10.45 -1.72
N LEU A 214 -24.72 -10.55 -0.39
CA LEU A 214 -25.40 -11.58 0.40
C LEU A 214 -26.94 -11.42 0.30
N ASP A 215 -27.66 -12.55 0.25
CA ASP A 215 -29.13 -12.62 0.14
C ASP A 215 -29.86 -11.82 1.23
N ARG A 216 -29.18 -11.61 2.36
CA ARG A 216 -29.52 -10.58 3.35
C ARG A 216 -28.36 -9.59 3.38
N PRO A 217 -28.49 -8.41 2.75
CA PRO A 217 -27.45 -7.39 2.84
C PRO A 217 -27.25 -7.05 4.30
N VAL A 218 -26.00 -7.03 4.73
CA VAL A 218 -25.63 -6.56 6.07
C VAL A 218 -26.29 -5.20 6.32
N GLU A 219 -26.79 -4.96 7.53
CA GLU A 219 -27.46 -3.68 7.85
C GLU A 219 -26.47 -2.51 7.83
N ARG A 220 -25.20 -2.82 8.11
CA ARG A 220 -24.04 -1.91 8.05
C ARG A 220 -22.87 -2.68 7.46
N LEU A 221 -22.03 -2.02 6.68
CA LEU A 221 -20.88 -2.66 6.05
C LEU A 221 -19.72 -2.67 7.06
N PRO A 222 -19.39 -3.81 7.69
CA PRO A 222 -18.36 -3.86 8.73
C PRO A 222 -16.96 -3.81 8.12
N ILE A 223 -16.06 -3.14 8.84
CA ILE A 223 -14.62 -3.11 8.59
C ILE A 223 -13.95 -3.41 9.93
N PRO A 224 -13.17 -4.51 10.03
CA PRO A 224 -12.42 -4.84 11.25
C PRO A 224 -11.56 -3.68 11.75
N THR A 225 -11.52 -3.46 13.07
CA THR A 225 -10.62 -2.47 13.68
C THR A 225 -9.15 -2.81 13.45
N ALA A 226 -8.84 -4.08 13.20
CA ALA A 226 -7.52 -4.53 12.75
C ALA A 226 -7.05 -3.83 11.47
N TYR A 227 -7.95 -3.34 10.62
CA TYR A 227 -7.63 -2.63 9.37
C TYR A 227 -7.50 -1.11 9.55
N GLN A 228 -7.26 -0.64 10.79
CA GLN A 228 -6.90 0.74 11.07
C GLN A 228 -5.65 1.14 10.28
N LEU A 229 -5.75 2.24 9.55
CA LEU A 229 -4.69 2.76 8.71
C LEU A 229 -3.66 3.53 9.55
N ASP A 230 -2.67 2.79 10.06
CA ASP A 230 -1.46 3.25 10.74
C ASP A 230 -0.21 3.00 9.87
N ASP A 231 0.99 3.26 10.38
CA ASP A 231 2.23 3.09 9.60
C ASP A 231 2.45 1.64 9.14
N LEU A 232 2.03 0.65 9.93
CA LEU A 232 2.07 -0.77 9.55
C LEU A 232 1.13 -1.05 8.37
N THR A 233 -0.13 -0.66 8.52
CA THR A 233 -1.17 -0.94 7.53
C THR A 233 -0.92 -0.17 6.25
N PHE A 234 -0.48 1.09 6.35
CA PHE A 234 -0.06 1.88 5.20
C PHE A 234 1.10 1.23 4.45
N ALA A 235 2.12 0.74 5.16
CA ALA A 235 3.24 0.05 4.53
C ALA A 235 2.78 -1.15 3.69
N VAL A 236 1.90 -1.99 4.27
CA VAL A 236 1.31 -3.14 3.57
C VAL A 236 0.46 -2.70 2.37
N VAL A 237 -0.41 -1.69 2.53
CA VAL A 237 -1.23 -1.13 1.45
C VAL A 237 -0.38 -0.65 0.29
N ARG A 238 0.62 0.18 0.57
CA ARG A 238 1.52 0.76 -0.42
C ARG A 238 2.29 -0.34 -1.15
N SER A 239 2.99 -1.21 -0.42
CA SER A 239 3.83 -2.25 -1.01
C SER A 239 3.01 -3.22 -1.86
N LEU A 240 1.85 -3.66 -1.38
CA LEU A 240 1.01 -4.60 -2.11
C LEU A 240 0.39 -3.98 -3.36
N ILE A 241 -0.22 -2.80 -3.27
CA ILE A 241 -0.91 -2.20 -4.42
C ILE A 241 0.07 -1.86 -5.52
N THR A 242 1.22 -1.28 -5.17
CA THR A 242 2.25 -0.95 -6.14
C THR A 242 2.79 -2.21 -6.82
N ALA A 243 3.21 -3.21 -6.06
CA ALA A 243 3.75 -4.43 -6.64
C ALA A 243 2.71 -5.17 -7.48
N ASP A 244 1.48 -5.27 -7.00
CA ASP A 244 0.41 -6.01 -7.67
C ASP A 244 -0.05 -5.34 -8.97
N ASN A 245 -0.17 -4.01 -8.99
CA ASN A 245 -0.52 -3.26 -10.19
C ASN A 245 0.58 -3.39 -11.26
N ALA A 246 1.85 -3.25 -10.87
CA ALA A 246 2.99 -3.35 -11.79
C ALA A 246 3.11 -4.77 -12.37
N LEU A 247 3.06 -5.81 -11.52
CA LEU A 247 3.08 -7.20 -12.00
C LEU A 247 1.85 -7.57 -12.82
N GLY A 248 0.67 -7.02 -12.50
CA GLY A 248 -0.54 -7.21 -13.28
C GLY A 248 -0.46 -6.57 -14.67
N ALA A 249 0.19 -5.41 -14.80
CA ALA A 249 0.44 -4.76 -16.08
C ALA A 249 1.43 -5.56 -16.95
N ASP A 250 2.40 -6.23 -16.30
CA ASP A 250 3.46 -6.98 -16.96
C ASP A 250 3.15 -8.47 -17.19
N ASP A 251 2.02 -9.01 -16.71
CA ASP A 251 1.76 -10.46 -16.62
C ASP A 251 2.01 -11.22 -17.94
N ARG A 252 1.58 -10.67 -19.08
CA ARG A 252 1.82 -11.30 -20.40
C ARG A 252 3.29 -11.27 -20.81
N LEU A 253 4.00 -10.18 -20.51
CA LEU A 253 5.41 -10.02 -20.85
C LEU A 253 6.25 -10.94 -19.98
N LEU A 254 5.95 -11.00 -18.68
CA LEU A 254 6.59 -11.92 -17.74
C LEU A 254 6.40 -13.39 -18.14
N ASP A 255 5.20 -13.78 -18.56
CA ASP A 255 4.92 -15.16 -18.99
C ASP A 255 5.73 -15.55 -20.24
N SER A 256 5.90 -14.62 -21.19
CA SER A 256 6.72 -14.82 -22.39
C SER A 256 8.22 -14.95 -22.05
N GLU A 257 8.75 -14.04 -21.24
CA GLU A 257 10.17 -14.05 -20.87
C GLU A 257 10.53 -15.24 -19.98
N GLU A 258 9.60 -15.70 -19.14
CA GLU A 258 9.80 -16.89 -18.32
C GLU A 258 10.02 -18.16 -19.15
N GLN A 259 9.32 -18.31 -20.29
CA GLN A 259 9.50 -19.44 -21.20
C GLN A 259 10.88 -19.42 -21.88
N GLY A 260 11.43 -18.22 -22.15
CA GLY A 260 12.76 -18.03 -22.72
C GLY A 260 13.91 -18.26 -21.72
N MET A 261 13.61 -18.24 -20.42
CA MET A 261 14.59 -18.25 -19.34
C MET A 261 15.48 -19.51 -19.30
N GLU A 262 14.96 -20.67 -19.72
CA GLU A 262 15.66 -21.96 -19.62
C GLU A 262 17.03 -21.98 -20.33
N GLN A 263 17.15 -21.26 -21.44
CA GLN A 263 18.42 -21.18 -22.19
C GLN A 263 19.50 -20.42 -21.42
N HIS A 264 19.09 -19.49 -20.55
CA HIS A 264 20.01 -18.71 -19.73
C HIS A 264 20.44 -19.47 -18.47
N LEU A 265 19.57 -20.30 -17.91
CA LEU A 265 19.84 -21.08 -16.69
C LEU A 265 20.98 -22.09 -16.87
N GLN A 266 21.20 -22.60 -18.09
CA GLN A 266 22.28 -23.54 -18.38
C GLN A 266 23.68 -22.91 -18.37
N LYS A 267 23.79 -21.58 -18.34
CA LYS A 267 25.07 -20.87 -18.40
C LYS A 267 25.59 -20.60 -16.99
N GLU A 268 26.90 -20.81 -16.77
CA GLU A 268 27.57 -20.38 -15.53
C GLU A 268 27.41 -18.87 -15.32
N ARG A 269 27.69 -18.10 -16.39
CA ARG A 269 27.49 -16.66 -16.41
C ARG A 269 26.35 -16.28 -17.34
N SER A 270 25.40 -15.50 -16.84
CA SER A 270 24.30 -14.94 -17.64
C SER A 270 24.04 -13.50 -17.27
N VAL A 271 23.95 -12.64 -18.27
CA VAL A 271 23.54 -11.24 -18.10
C VAL A 271 22.49 -10.93 -19.14
N VAL A 272 21.40 -10.28 -18.73
CA VAL A 272 20.37 -9.78 -19.64
C VAL A 272 20.16 -8.30 -19.38
N ALA A 273 20.35 -7.50 -20.43
CA ALA A 273 20.19 -6.06 -20.38
C ALA A 273 18.72 -5.68 -20.22
N ARG A 274 18.48 -4.54 -19.58
CA ARG A 274 17.13 -3.99 -19.37
C ARG A 274 16.43 -3.72 -20.71
N GLU A 275 17.20 -3.23 -21.68
CA GLU A 275 16.75 -2.91 -23.04
C GLU A 275 16.29 -4.13 -23.84
N SER A 276 16.67 -5.35 -23.43
CA SER A 276 16.26 -6.59 -24.10
C SER A 276 14.76 -6.89 -23.95
N VAL A 277 14.12 -6.34 -22.92
CA VAL A 277 12.69 -6.51 -22.63
C VAL A 277 12.05 -5.13 -22.43
N PRO A 278 11.87 -4.35 -23.51
CA PRO A 278 11.31 -3.02 -23.41
C PRO A 278 9.85 -3.07 -22.93
N GLY A 279 9.48 -2.15 -22.05
CA GLY A 279 8.11 -2.00 -21.54
C GLY A 279 7.80 -2.73 -20.24
N LEU A 280 8.72 -3.56 -19.73
CA LEU A 280 8.60 -4.18 -18.41
C LEU A 280 8.77 -3.11 -17.32
N SER A 281 7.90 -3.08 -16.30
CA SER A 281 8.00 -2.17 -15.14
C SER A 281 9.22 -2.47 -14.26
N GLN A 282 9.57 -1.58 -13.31
CA GLN A 282 10.69 -1.85 -12.39
C GLN A 282 10.41 -3.08 -11.52
N VAL A 283 9.19 -3.20 -11.01
CA VAL A 283 8.77 -4.37 -10.22
C VAL A 283 8.80 -5.64 -11.06
N GLY A 284 8.35 -5.58 -12.33
CA GLY A 284 8.42 -6.71 -13.25
C GLY A 284 9.85 -7.17 -13.51
N ALA A 285 10.78 -6.23 -13.69
CA ALA A 285 12.21 -6.54 -13.83
C ALA A 285 12.78 -7.20 -12.57
N ALA A 286 12.46 -6.65 -11.40
CA ALA A 286 12.89 -7.16 -10.12
C ALA A 286 12.36 -8.58 -9.89
N TRP A 287 11.09 -8.84 -10.23
CA TRP A 287 10.51 -10.17 -10.14
C TRP A 287 11.19 -11.16 -11.11
N LEU A 288 11.38 -10.78 -12.37
CA LEU A 288 11.99 -11.64 -13.38
C LEU A 288 13.45 -11.94 -13.04
N GLY A 289 14.21 -10.92 -12.65
CA GLY A 289 15.61 -11.05 -12.25
C GLY A 289 15.79 -11.86 -10.98
N SER A 290 15.02 -11.57 -9.92
CA SER A 290 15.05 -12.36 -8.68
C SER A 290 14.66 -13.82 -8.92
N ARG A 291 13.68 -14.09 -9.81
CA ARG A 291 13.29 -15.45 -10.20
C ARG A 291 14.41 -16.16 -10.93
N PHE A 292 15.05 -15.50 -11.88
CA PHE A 292 16.20 -16.06 -12.59
C PHE A 292 17.33 -16.39 -11.61
N CYS A 293 17.76 -15.42 -10.79
CA CYS A 293 18.86 -15.60 -9.84
C CYS A 293 18.59 -16.73 -8.84
N SER A 294 17.35 -16.83 -8.34
CA SER A 294 16.96 -17.91 -7.42
C SER A 294 17.04 -19.29 -8.07
N ARG A 295 16.53 -19.43 -9.30
CA ARG A 295 16.59 -20.70 -10.06
C ARG A 295 18.02 -21.06 -10.43
N HIS A 296 18.82 -20.07 -10.84
CA HIS A 296 20.23 -20.24 -11.17
C HIS A 296 21.02 -20.71 -9.94
N ALA A 297 20.83 -20.06 -8.78
CA ALA A 297 21.40 -20.49 -7.52
C ALA A 297 21.07 -21.95 -7.20
N LEU A 298 19.79 -22.34 -7.19
CA LEU A 298 19.40 -23.72 -6.88
C LEU A 298 19.97 -24.76 -7.84
N GLN A 299 20.07 -24.44 -9.14
CA GLN A 299 20.68 -25.33 -10.13
C GLN A 299 22.15 -25.63 -9.82
N TRP A 300 22.90 -24.66 -9.29
CA TRP A 300 24.31 -24.82 -8.96
C TRP A 300 24.53 -25.38 -7.55
N LEU A 301 23.65 -25.06 -6.61
CA LEU A 301 23.72 -25.57 -5.23
C LEU A 301 23.43 -27.07 -5.15
N THR A 302 22.52 -27.61 -5.99
CA THR A 302 22.22 -29.06 -6.04
C THR A 302 23.41 -29.92 -6.46
N LYS A 303 24.49 -29.31 -6.97
CA LYS A 303 25.72 -29.99 -7.42
C LYS A 303 26.87 -29.86 -6.41
N SER A 304 26.61 -29.34 -5.21
CA SER A 304 27.63 -28.95 -4.25
C SER A 304 27.31 -29.42 -2.83
N ALA A 305 28.23 -29.16 -1.90
CA ALA A 305 27.96 -29.34 -0.48
C ALA A 305 26.85 -28.39 0.00
N ALA A 306 26.39 -28.63 1.23
CA ALA A 306 25.33 -27.83 1.84
C ALA A 306 25.72 -26.34 1.90
N PRO A 307 24.88 -25.42 1.40
CA PRO A 307 25.12 -23.99 1.57
C PRO A 307 24.91 -23.57 3.02
N SER A 308 25.60 -22.50 3.44
CA SER A 308 25.55 -22.02 4.83
C SER A 308 25.06 -20.58 4.97
N ALA A 309 25.08 -19.78 3.90
CA ALA A 309 24.72 -18.38 4.00
C ALA A 309 24.15 -17.81 2.69
N LEU A 310 23.25 -16.84 2.87
CA LEU A 310 22.77 -15.92 1.86
C LEU A 310 23.31 -14.53 2.17
N TRP A 311 23.58 -13.75 1.13
CA TRP A 311 23.83 -12.32 1.24
C TRP A 311 22.79 -11.58 0.42
N GLY A 312 21.92 -10.81 1.06
CA GLY A 312 20.91 -10.02 0.38
C GLY A 312 21.36 -8.57 0.17
N ARG A 313 20.79 -7.93 -0.86
CA ARG A 313 21.07 -6.52 -1.18
C ARG A 313 20.11 -5.51 -0.57
N ALA A 314 19.03 -5.96 0.09
CA ALA A 314 18.03 -5.06 0.64
C ALA A 314 18.59 -4.21 1.79
N GLN A 315 18.38 -2.90 1.70
CA GLN A 315 18.78 -1.91 2.72
C GLN A 315 17.59 -1.14 3.28
N ILE A 316 16.51 -1.06 2.50
CA ILE A 316 15.26 -0.40 2.88
C ILE A 316 14.10 -1.38 2.81
N GLY A 317 12.98 -1.01 3.42
CA GLY A 317 11.77 -1.84 3.45
C GLY A 317 11.25 -2.16 2.07
N GLU A 318 11.24 -1.17 1.19
CA GLU A 318 10.84 -1.30 -0.20
C GLU A 318 11.61 -2.41 -0.93
N GLU A 319 12.92 -2.49 -0.72
CA GLU A 319 13.79 -3.52 -1.29
C GLU A 319 13.57 -4.90 -0.66
N ALA A 320 13.06 -4.95 0.57
CA ALA A 320 12.72 -6.19 1.27
C ALA A 320 11.33 -6.74 0.91
N VAL A 321 10.46 -5.94 0.26
CA VAL A 321 9.10 -6.34 -0.17
C VAL A 321 9.08 -7.66 -0.96
N PRO A 322 9.99 -7.92 -1.92
CA PRO A 322 10.05 -9.20 -2.63
C PRO A 322 10.11 -10.43 -1.71
N LEU A 323 10.80 -10.36 -0.57
CA LEU A 323 10.91 -11.47 0.39
C LEU A 323 9.58 -11.78 1.07
N LEU A 324 8.71 -10.78 1.24
CA LEU A 324 7.42 -10.92 1.92
C LEU A 324 6.26 -11.24 0.97
N LEU A 325 6.35 -10.79 -0.28
CA LEU A 325 5.24 -10.83 -1.24
C LEU A 325 5.45 -11.82 -2.39
N PHE A 326 6.67 -11.98 -2.90
CA PHE A 326 6.87 -12.78 -4.11
C PHE A 326 6.87 -14.27 -3.77
N ARG A 327 5.89 -15.00 -4.29
CA ARG A 327 5.77 -16.45 -4.07
C ARG A 327 7.04 -17.23 -4.40
N GLN A 328 7.77 -16.78 -5.41
CA GLN A 328 9.00 -17.42 -5.85
C GLN A 328 10.15 -17.26 -4.83
N GLN A 329 10.19 -16.15 -4.09
CA GLN A 329 11.16 -15.95 -3.01
C GLN A 329 10.87 -16.88 -1.83
N HIS A 330 9.60 -17.05 -1.46
CA HIS A 330 9.21 -18.00 -0.41
C HIS A 330 9.65 -19.43 -0.78
N TRP A 331 9.37 -19.85 -2.02
CA TRP A 331 9.82 -21.14 -2.53
C TRP A 331 11.35 -21.28 -2.56
N PHE A 332 12.08 -20.24 -2.96
CA PHE A 332 13.54 -20.26 -2.96
C PHE A 332 14.10 -20.48 -1.54
N ILE A 333 13.57 -19.77 -0.55
CA ILE A 333 13.98 -19.93 0.85
C ILE A 333 13.65 -21.34 1.38
N ASP A 334 12.50 -21.92 1.03
CA ASP A 334 12.17 -23.32 1.34
C ASP A 334 13.24 -24.28 0.79
N GLN A 335 13.61 -24.13 -0.48
CA GLN A 335 14.58 -24.99 -1.15
C GLN A 335 16.00 -24.78 -0.59
N PHE A 336 16.38 -23.54 -0.30
CA PHE A 336 17.66 -23.23 0.32
C PHE A 336 17.79 -23.92 1.69
N LEU A 337 16.77 -23.81 2.55
CA LEU A 337 16.77 -24.46 3.86
C LEU A 337 16.85 -25.99 3.77
N GLN A 338 16.19 -26.60 2.78
CA GLN A 338 16.28 -28.04 2.53
C GLN A 338 17.69 -28.47 2.14
N LEU A 339 18.37 -27.70 1.29
CA LEU A 339 19.76 -27.96 0.90
C LEU A 339 20.74 -27.72 2.05
N ALA A 340 20.49 -26.70 2.86
CA ALA A 340 21.32 -26.35 4.01
C ALA A 340 21.23 -27.36 5.16
N ALA A 341 20.14 -28.13 5.26
CA ALA A 341 19.92 -29.10 6.34
C ALA A 341 21.01 -30.19 6.47
N GLY A 342 21.82 -30.39 5.43
CA GLY A 342 22.97 -31.30 5.44
C GLY A 342 24.28 -30.68 5.96
N GLY A 343 24.28 -29.40 6.33
CA GLY A 343 25.47 -28.67 6.82
C GLY A 343 25.65 -28.75 8.34
N GLU A 344 26.87 -28.43 8.80
CA GLU A 344 27.19 -28.36 10.24
C GLU A 344 26.77 -27.03 10.88
N ASP A 345 26.76 -25.95 10.09
CA ASP A 345 26.42 -24.60 10.53
C ASP A 345 24.92 -24.32 10.42
N GLN A 346 24.38 -23.53 11.35
CA GLN A 346 23.05 -22.95 11.18
C GLN A 346 23.05 -21.99 9.97
N PRO A 347 22.14 -22.18 9.00
CA PRO A 347 22.07 -21.29 7.86
C PRO A 347 21.56 -19.91 8.28
N GLY A 348 22.00 -18.89 7.56
CA GLY A 348 21.51 -17.53 7.80
C GLY A 348 21.63 -16.61 6.59
N MET A 349 21.12 -15.40 6.75
CA MET A 349 21.10 -14.35 5.74
C MET A 349 21.70 -13.07 6.29
N ALA A 350 22.76 -12.60 5.63
CA ALA A 350 23.36 -11.31 5.90
C ALA A 350 22.73 -10.22 5.02
N LEU A 351 22.53 -9.04 5.59
CA LEU A 351 22.17 -7.81 4.90
C LEU A 351 23.17 -6.71 5.29
N CYS A 352 23.55 -5.87 4.34
CA CYS A 352 24.25 -4.63 4.67
C CYS A 352 23.27 -3.47 4.67
N VAL A 353 22.97 -2.94 5.86
CA VAL A 353 22.00 -1.86 6.09
C VAL A 353 22.72 -0.72 6.83
N PRO A 354 23.34 0.24 6.12
CA PRO A 354 24.05 1.34 6.76
C PRO A 354 23.17 2.26 7.62
N GLU A 355 23.76 2.86 8.67
CA GLU A 355 23.04 3.71 9.62
C GLU A 355 22.41 4.96 8.97
N ASP A 356 23.08 5.54 7.97
CA ASP A 356 22.57 6.70 7.22
C ASP A 356 21.34 6.35 6.38
N VAL A 357 21.33 5.14 5.80
CA VAL A 357 20.15 4.60 5.09
C VAL A 357 18.99 4.38 6.06
N VAL A 358 19.25 3.82 7.25
CA VAL A 358 18.21 3.69 8.29
C VAL A 358 17.66 5.05 8.68
N ALA A 359 18.53 6.03 8.95
CA ALA A 359 18.13 7.37 9.37
C ALA A 359 17.27 8.08 8.32
N ALA A 360 17.59 7.93 7.03
CA ALA A 360 16.84 8.52 5.92
C ALA A 360 15.51 7.81 5.63
N SER A 361 15.36 6.54 6.01
CA SER A 361 14.16 5.75 5.71
C SER A 361 12.98 6.18 6.59
N PRO A 362 11.75 6.29 6.06
CA PRO A 362 10.58 6.60 6.87
C PRO A 362 10.14 5.39 7.72
N ILE A 363 9.37 5.64 8.79
CA ILE A 363 8.98 4.59 9.77
C ILE A 363 8.26 3.41 9.09
N TYR A 364 7.30 3.67 8.21
CA TYR A 364 6.55 2.61 7.51
C TYR A 364 7.45 1.71 6.66
N ASP A 365 8.54 2.25 6.13
CA ASP A 365 9.49 1.50 5.34
C ASP A 365 10.41 0.65 6.24
N ARG A 366 10.88 1.21 7.35
CA ARG A 366 11.62 0.44 8.37
C ARG A 366 10.80 -0.71 8.97
N ILE A 367 9.48 -0.53 9.10
CA ILE A 367 8.56 -1.61 9.50
C ILE A 367 8.59 -2.76 8.47
N MET A 368 8.59 -2.48 7.17
CA MET A 368 8.64 -3.54 6.15
C MET A 368 9.97 -4.31 6.18
N LEU A 369 11.10 -3.61 6.38
CA LEU A 369 12.39 -4.26 6.55
C LEU A 369 12.38 -5.15 7.81
N PHE A 370 11.86 -4.64 8.92
CA PHE A 370 11.70 -5.42 10.14
C PHE A 370 10.81 -6.66 9.95
N LEU A 371 9.71 -6.56 9.24
CA LEU A 371 8.84 -7.71 8.94
C LEU A 371 9.55 -8.77 8.09
N ALA A 372 10.41 -8.36 7.14
CA ALA A 372 11.21 -9.29 6.37
C ALA A 372 12.25 -10.02 7.23
N LEU A 373 12.91 -9.32 8.16
CA LEU A 373 13.82 -9.93 9.13
C LEU A 373 13.07 -10.92 10.03
N ALA A 374 11.90 -10.52 10.54
CA ALA A 374 11.05 -11.38 11.36
C ALA A 374 10.59 -12.63 10.61
N TRP A 375 10.27 -12.50 9.33
CA TRP A 375 9.94 -13.62 8.46
C TRP A 375 11.12 -14.59 8.31
N LEU A 376 12.33 -14.09 8.01
CA LEU A 376 13.54 -14.92 7.89
C LEU A 376 13.85 -15.68 9.19
N GLU A 377 13.81 -14.99 10.32
CA GLU A 377 14.03 -15.57 11.65
C GLU A 377 12.99 -16.64 11.99
N MET A 378 11.70 -16.36 11.75
CA MET A 378 10.61 -17.32 11.92
C MET A 378 10.82 -18.59 11.08
N ARG A 379 11.40 -18.44 9.89
CA ARG A 379 11.70 -19.53 8.96
C ARG A 379 12.94 -20.34 9.35
N GLY A 380 13.68 -19.93 10.38
CA GLY A 380 14.88 -20.60 10.88
C GLY A 380 16.19 -20.11 10.26
N LEU A 381 16.16 -19.01 9.50
CA LEU A 381 17.37 -18.34 9.03
C LEU A 381 17.82 -17.29 10.04
N VAL A 382 19.04 -17.43 10.54
CA VAL A 382 19.64 -16.41 11.39
C VAL A 382 19.90 -15.16 10.54
N THR A 383 19.40 -14.02 10.99
CA THR A 383 19.63 -12.74 10.32
C THR A 383 20.85 -12.03 10.90
N TRP A 384 21.70 -11.52 10.02
CA TRP A 384 22.86 -10.70 10.38
C TRP A 384 22.76 -9.36 9.67
N ILE A 385 22.96 -8.26 10.39
CA ILE A 385 23.01 -6.92 9.79
C ILE A 385 24.41 -6.35 10.00
N CYS A 386 25.05 -6.02 8.88
CA CYS A 386 26.31 -5.29 8.82
C CYS A 386 25.98 -3.82 8.50
N SER A 387 26.52 -2.88 9.29
CA SER A 387 26.26 -1.44 9.12
C SER A 387 27.33 -0.73 8.28
N GLU A 388 28.46 -1.41 8.04
CA GLU A 388 29.62 -0.90 7.31
C GLU A 388 29.33 -0.72 5.80
N PRO A 389 29.33 0.53 5.28
CA PRO A 389 28.92 0.82 3.90
C PRO A 389 29.78 0.17 2.82
N GLU A 390 30.97 -0.32 3.14
CA GLU A 390 31.83 -1.01 2.16
C GLU A 390 31.18 -2.30 1.66
N TYR A 391 30.42 -2.98 2.51
CA TYR A 391 29.74 -4.23 2.17
C TYR A 391 28.43 -4.01 1.39
N ALA A 392 27.90 -2.79 1.34
CA ALA A 392 26.71 -2.42 0.56
C ALA A 392 26.89 -2.65 -0.96
N LYS A 393 28.14 -2.71 -1.41
CA LYS A 393 28.52 -2.89 -2.82
C LYS A 393 28.53 -4.35 -3.26
N LEU A 394 28.50 -5.30 -2.31
CA LEU A 394 28.47 -6.71 -2.64
C LEU A 394 27.17 -7.04 -3.37
N ASP A 395 27.31 -7.81 -4.44
CA ASP A 395 26.18 -8.44 -5.10
C ASP A 395 25.51 -9.45 -4.16
N GLU A 396 24.26 -9.82 -4.45
CA GLU A 396 23.64 -10.90 -3.70
C GLU A 396 24.33 -12.22 -4.06
N PHE A 397 24.50 -13.10 -3.08
CA PHE A 397 25.11 -14.40 -3.32
C PHE A 397 24.62 -15.47 -2.35
N VAL A 398 24.76 -16.73 -2.79
CA VAL A 398 24.61 -17.92 -1.95
C VAL A 398 25.96 -18.59 -1.80
N LEU A 399 26.34 -18.88 -0.56
CA LEU A 399 27.67 -19.37 -0.21
C LEU A 399 27.64 -20.86 0.16
N VAL A 400 28.51 -21.64 -0.49
CA VAL A 400 28.92 -22.97 -0.05
C VAL A 400 30.37 -22.86 0.44
N PRO A 401 30.61 -22.89 1.78
CA PRO A 401 31.90 -22.56 2.37
C PRO A 401 33.08 -23.28 1.74
N GLY A 402 34.11 -22.53 1.38
CA GLY A 402 35.34 -23.05 0.79
C GLY A 402 35.21 -23.73 -0.59
N GLN A 403 34.00 -23.83 -1.15
CA GLN A 403 33.75 -24.50 -2.42
C GLN A 403 33.36 -23.51 -3.53
N GLN A 404 32.26 -22.78 -3.36
CA GLN A 404 31.73 -21.87 -4.37
C GLN A 404 30.82 -20.80 -3.78
N ALA A 405 30.65 -19.71 -4.51
CA ALA A 405 29.55 -18.77 -4.30
C ALA A 405 28.78 -18.58 -5.61
N VAL A 406 27.45 -18.65 -5.55
CA VAL A 406 26.58 -18.32 -6.70
C VAL A 406 26.11 -16.89 -6.52
N VAL A 407 26.51 -16.02 -7.43
CA VAL A 407 26.32 -14.57 -7.33
C VAL A 407 25.19 -14.16 -8.27
N GLY A 408 24.30 -13.28 -7.79
CA GLY A 408 23.17 -12.76 -8.53
C GLY A 408 22.94 -11.27 -8.23
N THR A 409 22.69 -10.50 -9.29
CA THR A 409 22.34 -9.08 -9.20
C THR A 409 21.09 -8.84 -10.01
N TRP A 410 20.03 -8.41 -9.33
CA TRP A 410 18.74 -8.03 -9.93
C TRP A 410 18.17 -6.76 -9.26
N MET A 411 18.51 -6.55 -7.99
CA MET A 411 18.17 -5.35 -7.24
C MET A 411 19.18 -4.24 -7.51
N ARG A 412 18.69 -2.99 -7.68
CA ARG A 412 19.50 -1.80 -8.03
C ARG A 412 20.34 -1.94 -9.30
N ALA A 413 19.95 -2.87 -10.19
CA ALA A 413 20.60 -3.10 -11.47
C ALA A 413 19.91 -2.29 -12.57
N ARG A 414 20.29 -1.01 -12.75
CA ARG A 414 19.58 -0.08 -13.65
C ARG A 414 19.61 -0.52 -15.12
N ASP A 415 20.74 -1.10 -15.55
CA ASP A 415 20.98 -1.43 -16.96
C ASP A 415 20.73 -2.92 -17.30
N THR A 416 20.44 -3.75 -16.30
CA THR A 416 20.25 -5.20 -16.48
C THR A 416 19.04 -5.71 -15.71
N ILE A 417 18.29 -6.64 -16.27
CA ILE A 417 17.25 -7.37 -15.54
C ILE A 417 17.91 -8.34 -14.54
N TRP A 418 18.97 -9.01 -14.98
CA TRP A 418 19.82 -9.81 -14.11
C TRP A 418 21.25 -9.88 -14.60
N SER A 419 22.16 -10.13 -13.66
CA SER A 419 23.50 -10.65 -13.86
C SER A 419 23.71 -11.79 -12.87
N ALA A 420 24.09 -12.97 -13.35
CA ALA A 420 24.43 -14.10 -12.50
C ALA A 420 25.76 -14.71 -12.92
N ASP A 421 26.50 -15.22 -11.94
CA ASP A 421 27.80 -15.86 -12.13
C ASP A 421 28.04 -16.93 -11.05
N VAL A 422 28.95 -17.86 -11.30
CA VAL A 422 29.37 -18.87 -10.33
C VAL A 422 30.86 -18.67 -10.02
N ALA A 423 31.15 -18.18 -8.83
CA ALA A 423 32.50 -18.01 -8.35
C ALA A 423 33.02 -19.32 -7.75
N VAL A 424 33.95 -19.97 -8.46
CA VAL A 424 34.65 -21.20 -7.99
C VAL A 424 36.13 -20.98 -7.68
N ARG A 425 36.67 -19.79 -7.99
CA ARG A 425 38.09 -19.49 -7.72
C ARG A 425 38.29 -19.24 -6.24
N LYS A 426 39.22 -19.97 -5.62
CA LYS A 426 39.50 -19.89 -4.17
C LYS A 426 39.61 -18.48 -3.62
N ALA A 427 40.28 -17.57 -4.32
CA ALA A 427 40.41 -16.18 -3.88
C ALA A 427 39.06 -15.45 -3.81
N GLN A 428 38.19 -15.63 -4.82
CA GLN A 428 36.86 -15.01 -4.83
C GLN A 428 35.95 -15.63 -3.77
N VAL A 429 35.96 -16.96 -3.63
CA VAL A 429 35.18 -17.64 -2.58
C VAL A 429 35.63 -17.18 -1.19
N LEU A 430 36.94 -16.99 -0.99
CA LEU A 430 37.48 -16.48 0.27
C LEU A 430 36.95 -15.07 0.61
N ASP A 431 36.79 -14.19 -0.38
CA ASP A 431 36.25 -12.84 -0.16
C ASP A 431 34.79 -12.90 0.34
N TYR A 432 33.96 -13.78 -0.25
CA TYR A 432 32.58 -14.00 0.20
C TYR A 432 32.52 -14.67 1.59
N ASP A 433 33.36 -15.67 1.84
CA ASP A 433 33.52 -16.29 3.16
C ASP A 433 33.92 -15.26 4.24
N LEU A 434 34.80 -14.32 3.89
CA LEU A 434 35.24 -13.24 4.80
C LEU A 434 34.09 -12.27 5.09
N ALA A 435 33.31 -11.87 4.09
CA ALA A 435 32.15 -11.01 4.27
C ALA A 435 31.09 -11.65 5.18
N VAL A 436 30.75 -12.92 4.96
CA VAL A 436 29.80 -13.65 5.81
C VAL A 436 30.33 -13.82 7.22
N ARG A 437 31.62 -14.16 7.40
CA ARG A 437 32.24 -14.25 8.73
C ARG A 437 32.24 -12.91 9.45
N HIS A 438 32.50 -11.82 8.73
CA HIS A 438 32.44 -10.48 9.28
C HIS A 438 31.02 -10.13 9.75
N ALA A 439 30.01 -10.33 8.90
CA ALA A 439 28.60 -10.08 9.26
C ALA A 439 28.17 -10.94 10.46
N ARG A 440 28.57 -12.22 10.53
CA ARG A 440 28.29 -13.10 11.68
C ARG A 440 28.92 -12.58 12.98
N ALA A 441 30.16 -12.10 12.91
CA ALA A 441 30.92 -11.68 14.10
C ALA A 441 30.61 -10.26 14.58
N ASN A 442 30.19 -9.37 13.67
CA ASN A 442 29.99 -7.94 13.93
C ASN A 442 28.55 -7.50 13.61
N SER A 443 27.60 -8.43 13.62
CA SER A 443 26.19 -8.11 13.40
C SER A 443 25.70 -7.13 14.47
N VAL A 444 25.01 -6.06 14.06
CA VAL A 444 24.29 -5.17 14.99
C VAL A 444 23.06 -5.84 15.61
N LEU A 445 22.62 -6.97 15.03
CA LEU A 445 21.59 -7.82 15.63
C LEU A 445 22.24 -8.76 16.64
N GLU A 446 22.17 -8.38 17.92
CA GLU A 446 22.73 -9.15 19.02
C GLU A 446 21.74 -10.21 19.53
N GLY A 447 22.27 -11.33 20.02
CA GLY A 447 21.48 -12.32 20.74
C GLY A 447 21.49 -13.72 20.15
N SER A 448 21.30 -14.71 21.03
CA SER A 448 21.32 -16.14 20.66
C SER A 448 19.98 -16.63 20.14
N SER A 449 18.87 -16.02 20.55
CA SER A 449 17.52 -16.34 20.08
C SER A 449 17.04 -15.37 18.99
N SER A 450 16.08 -15.81 18.17
CA SER A 450 15.40 -14.94 17.20
C SER A 450 14.71 -13.74 17.86
N THR A 451 14.15 -13.92 19.05
CA THR A 451 13.51 -12.84 19.81
C THR A 451 14.51 -11.76 20.20
N ASP A 452 15.69 -12.14 20.68
CA ASP A 452 16.72 -11.17 21.09
C ASP A 452 17.21 -10.38 19.87
N ARG A 453 17.53 -11.06 18.77
CA ARG A 453 17.98 -10.41 17.53
C ARG A 453 16.94 -9.46 16.95
N LEU A 454 15.66 -9.82 16.99
CA LEU A 454 14.59 -8.94 16.54
C LEU A 454 14.38 -7.75 17.48
N ARG A 455 14.63 -7.89 18.79
CA ARG A 455 14.65 -6.73 19.69
C ARG A 455 15.82 -5.80 19.38
N SER A 456 17.02 -6.32 19.13
CA SER A 456 18.13 -5.50 18.65
C SER A 456 17.82 -4.83 17.31
N ALA A 457 17.09 -5.49 16.41
CA ALA A 457 16.64 -4.90 15.15
C ALA A 457 15.70 -3.71 15.36
N VAL A 458 14.82 -3.76 16.38
CA VAL A 458 13.93 -2.64 16.73
C VAL A 458 14.74 -1.41 17.12
N ASP A 459 15.77 -1.60 17.94
CA ASP A 459 16.64 -0.51 18.39
C ASP A 459 17.44 0.05 17.21
N TYR A 460 18.07 -0.82 16.43
CA TYR A 460 18.88 -0.43 15.26
C TYR A 460 18.06 0.32 14.20
N LEU A 461 16.87 -0.17 13.87
CA LEU A 461 15.97 0.46 12.89
C LEU A 461 15.27 1.71 13.45
N GLY A 462 15.49 2.06 14.73
CA GLY A 462 14.84 3.22 15.35
C GLY A 462 13.31 3.06 15.45
N LEU A 463 12.82 1.84 15.61
CA LEU A 463 11.40 1.52 15.77
C LEU A 463 10.91 1.65 17.23
N GLY A 464 11.80 2.00 18.16
CA GLY A 464 11.47 2.23 19.58
C GLY A 464 10.22 3.09 19.84
N PRO A 465 9.98 4.21 19.11
CA PRO A 465 8.77 5.02 19.31
C PRO A 465 7.45 4.27 19.05
N VAL A 466 7.43 3.33 18.09
CA VAL A 466 6.24 2.57 17.69
C VAL A 466 6.21 1.16 18.26
N TRP A 467 7.31 0.66 18.84
CA TRP A 467 7.43 -0.71 19.32
C TRP A 467 6.42 -1.08 20.41
N LYS A 468 5.97 -0.10 21.22
CA LYS A 468 4.96 -0.35 22.26
C LYS A 468 3.61 -0.82 21.69
N THR A 469 3.28 -0.40 20.47
CA THR A 469 2.00 -0.70 19.82
C THR A 469 2.15 -1.70 18.67
N LEU A 470 3.30 -1.72 17.99
CA LEU A 470 3.54 -2.51 16.78
C LEU A 470 3.22 -4.01 16.95
N PRO A 471 3.70 -4.73 17.99
CA PRO A 471 3.34 -6.14 18.17
C PRO A 471 1.82 -6.37 18.36
N GLY A 472 1.13 -5.47 19.07
CA GLY A 472 -0.33 -5.52 19.20
C GLY A 472 -1.02 -5.39 17.84
N ARG A 473 -0.60 -4.40 17.05
CA ARG A 473 -1.12 -4.17 15.70
C ARG A 473 -0.81 -5.32 14.73
N CYS A 474 0.40 -5.89 14.79
CA CYS A 474 0.75 -7.09 14.02
C CYS A 474 -0.09 -8.30 14.42
N ARG A 475 -0.38 -8.48 15.71
CA ARG A 475 -1.26 -9.55 16.19
C ARG A 475 -2.68 -9.38 15.66
N GLU A 476 -3.24 -8.18 15.77
CA GLU A 476 -4.59 -7.86 15.29
C GLU A 476 -4.71 -8.07 13.78
N LEU A 477 -3.80 -7.47 12.99
CA LEU A 477 -3.81 -7.60 11.55
C LEU A 477 -3.54 -9.03 11.09
N GLY A 478 -2.59 -9.75 11.72
CA GLY A 478 -2.28 -11.14 11.40
C GLY A 478 -3.37 -12.13 11.80
N ALA A 479 -4.18 -11.82 12.82
CA ALA A 479 -5.32 -12.64 13.24
C ALA A 479 -6.51 -12.51 12.28
N TYR A 480 -6.83 -11.29 11.82
CA TYR A 480 -7.85 -11.06 10.80
C TYR A 480 -7.39 -11.47 9.39
N GLY A 481 -6.09 -11.35 9.11
CA GLY A 481 -5.49 -11.62 7.82
C GLY A 481 -5.59 -10.43 6.85
N THR A 482 -4.57 -10.30 5.99
CA THR A 482 -4.45 -9.19 5.05
C THR A 482 -5.25 -9.39 3.75
N VAL A 483 -5.67 -10.62 3.43
CA VAL A 483 -6.37 -10.96 2.17
C VAL A 483 -7.71 -10.23 2.01
N ASP A 484 -8.47 -10.09 3.10
CA ASP A 484 -9.77 -9.39 3.08
C ASP A 484 -9.62 -7.88 3.19
N MET A 485 -8.51 -7.41 3.78
CA MET A 485 -8.12 -6.00 3.76
C MET A 485 -7.74 -5.54 2.36
N LEU A 486 -6.95 -6.35 1.65
CA LEU A 486 -6.40 -6.08 0.32
C LEU A 486 -6.24 -7.38 -0.45
N GLN A 487 -7.05 -7.55 -1.50
CA GLN A 487 -6.94 -8.75 -2.33
C GLN A 487 -5.78 -8.60 -3.31
N ALA A 488 -4.81 -9.53 -3.30
CA ALA A 488 -3.81 -9.67 -4.36
C ALA A 488 -4.49 -10.14 -5.66
N ARG A 489 -4.13 -9.55 -6.81
CA ARG A 489 -4.70 -9.90 -8.13
C ARG A 489 -3.69 -10.62 -9.01
N SER A 490 -2.41 -10.31 -8.85
CA SER A 490 -1.31 -11.02 -9.48
C SER A 490 -1.14 -12.40 -8.85
N ARG A 491 -1.09 -13.43 -9.69
CA ARG A 491 -0.76 -14.81 -9.30
C ARG A 491 0.65 -14.95 -8.73
N LEU A 492 1.49 -13.94 -8.89
CA LEU A 492 2.89 -13.93 -8.49
C LEU A 492 3.09 -13.49 -7.02
N ILE A 493 2.04 -12.90 -6.42
CA ILE A 493 2.04 -12.41 -5.04
C ILE A 493 1.32 -13.40 -4.10
N GLY A 494 1.89 -13.64 -2.92
CA GLY A 494 1.28 -14.38 -1.83
C GLY A 494 1.29 -13.59 -0.53
N LEU A 495 0.17 -13.58 0.20
CA LEU A 495 0.02 -12.84 1.46
C LEU A 495 0.15 -13.73 2.70
N GLU A 496 0.17 -15.05 2.53
CA GLU A 496 0.22 -16.00 3.64
C GLU A 496 1.49 -15.83 4.49
N GLU A 497 2.63 -15.59 3.86
CA GLU A 497 3.91 -15.41 4.54
C GLU A 497 3.99 -14.08 5.28
N LEU A 498 3.41 -13.01 4.73
CA LEU A 498 3.22 -11.76 5.44
C LEU A 498 2.35 -11.95 6.69
N ASP A 499 1.20 -12.64 6.56
CA ASP A 499 0.32 -12.92 7.70
C ASP A 499 1.02 -13.76 8.79
N LYS A 500 1.87 -14.73 8.40
CA LYS A 500 2.69 -15.50 9.34
C LYS A 500 3.71 -14.60 10.05
N ALA A 501 4.42 -13.73 9.33
CA ALA A 501 5.36 -12.79 9.91
C ALA A 501 4.69 -11.83 10.90
N LEU A 502 3.50 -11.31 10.55
CA LEU A 502 2.69 -10.48 11.44
C LEU A 502 2.31 -11.21 12.73
N ARG A 503 1.82 -12.46 12.64
CA ARG A 503 1.50 -13.27 13.84
C ARG A 503 2.73 -13.55 14.68
N PHE A 504 3.87 -13.83 14.05
CA PHE A 504 5.13 -14.06 14.75
C PHE A 504 5.57 -12.83 15.53
N VAL A 505 5.60 -11.65 14.90
CA VAL A 505 5.89 -10.38 15.60
C VAL A 505 4.87 -10.13 16.71
N GLY A 506 3.59 -10.42 16.47
CA GLY A 506 2.53 -10.28 17.47
C GLY A 506 2.69 -11.19 18.70
N SER A 507 3.47 -12.26 18.58
CA SER A 507 3.85 -13.15 19.69
C SER A 507 5.04 -12.64 20.50
N LEU A 508 5.85 -11.70 19.97
CA LEU A 508 7.02 -11.14 20.67
C LEU A 508 6.66 -10.17 21.80
N ALA A 509 5.38 -9.79 21.91
CA ALA A 509 4.86 -8.85 22.90
C ALA A 509 4.64 -9.45 24.30
N THR A 510 4.97 -10.73 24.51
CA THR A 510 4.89 -11.41 25.82
C THR A 510 6.18 -11.30 26.61
#